data_AF-A0A1V0FY66-F1
#
_entry.id   AF-A0A1V0FY66-F1
#
_cell.length_a   1.000
_cell.length_b   1.000
_cell.length_c   1.000
_cell.angle_alpha   90.00
_cell.angle_beta   90.00
_cell.angle_gamma   90.00
#
_symmetry.space_group_name_H-M   'P 1'
#
loop_
_entity.id
_entity.type
_entity.pdbx_description
1 polymer ?
#
loop_
_entity_poly.entity_id
_entity_poly.type
_entity_poly.pdbx_seq_one_letter_code
_entity_poly.pdbx_strand_id
1 'polypeptide(L)'
;MIYKFILALIGLCGTIYSAKNDNGAEFRVLCDILALKDSVSSIAVTTENSTADAVVAEITMLNISTATDSYIQHKDGELTEAKAGEKKAEIAASKATLAKLDKPEGTPPTVKYQRLKNKNVRTPANENIKTLLTKATELAQEYRTTNKEAEETTAEAKTLIKNALFGKDETEFDANGLDATTVGNNCGTTAGHADVGKYVALDLLCLCVPQDAQDSDGTCRAGLTPTSVASGSRRTGAKTAYDALITACKTDKKRKLITASILDTKVAAFEALLCNQAAKASASGTATSTFGRPHTDGGCDTSSGQGMCINYKMQLETTGGGIPWVNRLVDAANKLRNSAAAQAREHA
;
A
#
# COMPACT_ATOMS: atom_id res chain seq x y z
N MET A 1 -49.53 8.02 -60.00
CA MET A 1 -50.32 6.92 -59.37
C MET A 1 -50.07 5.68 -60.22
N ILE A 2 -49.54 4.54 -59.76
CA ILE A 2 -49.46 3.93 -58.42
C ILE A 2 -48.14 3.15 -58.31
N TYR A 3 -47.72 2.98 -57.07
CA TYR A 3 -46.40 2.64 -56.56
C TYR A 3 -45.95 1.18 -56.76
N LYS A 4 -44.63 1.08 -56.92
CA LYS A 4 -43.71 -0.05 -56.71
C LYS A 4 -44.11 -0.98 -55.54
N PHE A 5 -44.00 -2.29 -55.74
CA PHE A 5 -43.88 -3.29 -54.67
C PHE A 5 -42.60 -4.11 -54.86
N ILE A 6 -41.58 -3.77 -54.09
CA ILE A 6 -40.44 -4.63 -53.72
C ILE A 6 -40.27 -4.41 -52.21
N LEU A 7 -40.18 -5.51 -51.45
CA LEU A 7 -39.57 -5.71 -50.12
C LEU A 7 -40.42 -6.75 -49.36
N ALA A 8 -39.89 -7.63 -48.52
CA ALA A 8 -38.54 -8.10 -48.25
C ALA A 8 -38.74 -9.29 -47.30
N LEU A 9 -38.09 -10.42 -47.56
CA LEU A 9 -37.97 -11.49 -46.59
C LEU A 9 -37.01 -11.00 -45.50
N ILE A 10 -37.52 -10.56 -44.36
CA ILE A 10 -36.71 -10.30 -43.17
C ILE A 10 -36.41 -11.67 -42.56
N GLY A 11 -35.24 -12.21 -42.89
CA GLY A 11 -34.66 -13.29 -42.10
C GLY A 11 -34.43 -12.79 -40.68
N LEU A 12 -35.01 -13.47 -39.69
CA LEU A 12 -34.54 -13.42 -38.31
C LEU A 12 -33.09 -13.95 -38.30
N CYS A 13 -32.13 -13.06 -38.53
CA CYS A 13 -30.77 -13.29 -38.11
C CYS A 13 -30.75 -13.00 -36.61
N GLY A 14 -31.01 -14.03 -35.79
CA GLY A 14 -30.72 -13.95 -34.37
C GLY A 14 -29.25 -13.58 -34.23
N THR A 15 -28.96 -12.39 -33.70
CA THR A 15 -27.61 -12.01 -33.33
C THR A 15 -27.20 -12.86 -32.14
N ILE A 16 -26.59 -14.01 -32.41
CA ILE A 16 -25.75 -14.70 -31.43
C ILE A 16 -24.51 -13.80 -31.28
N TYR A 17 -24.55 -12.85 -30.35
CA TYR A 17 -23.35 -12.16 -29.92
C TYR A 17 -22.45 -13.20 -29.28
N SER A 18 -21.39 -13.61 -29.98
CA SER A 18 -20.31 -14.38 -29.35
C SER A 18 -19.72 -13.54 -28.22
N ALA A 19 -19.82 -14.04 -26.99
CA ALA A 19 -19.45 -13.41 -25.72
C ALA A 19 -17.94 -13.19 -25.49
N LYS A 20 -17.14 -13.34 -26.55
CA LYS A 20 -15.68 -13.25 -26.47
C LYS A 20 -15.28 -11.89 -25.92
N ASN A 21 -14.51 -11.91 -24.83
CA ASN A 21 -13.93 -10.73 -24.21
C ASN A 21 -14.96 -9.73 -23.64
N ASP A 22 -16.18 -10.17 -23.30
CA ASP A 22 -17.21 -9.33 -22.65
C ASP A 22 -16.69 -8.69 -21.34
N ASN A 23 -15.87 -9.40 -20.55
CA ASN A 23 -15.24 -8.89 -19.32
C ASN A 23 -13.81 -8.40 -19.54
N GLY A 24 -13.39 -8.13 -20.79
CA GLY A 24 -11.99 -7.84 -21.11
C GLY A 24 -11.43 -6.57 -20.46
N ALA A 25 -12.25 -5.51 -20.36
CA ALA A 25 -11.83 -4.26 -19.73
C ALA A 25 -11.70 -4.44 -18.22
N GLU A 26 -12.70 -5.08 -17.62
CA GLU A 26 -12.80 -5.43 -16.21
C GLU A 26 -11.61 -6.30 -15.78
N PHE A 27 -11.31 -7.35 -16.56
CA PHE A 27 -10.19 -8.25 -16.33
C PHE A 27 -8.86 -7.49 -16.34
N ARG A 28 -8.66 -6.62 -17.33
CA ARG A 28 -7.43 -5.82 -17.44
C ARG A 28 -7.24 -4.91 -16.23
N VAL A 29 -8.30 -4.27 -15.73
CA VAL A 29 -8.20 -3.39 -14.56
C VAL A 29 -7.86 -4.17 -13.30
N LEU A 30 -8.51 -5.31 -13.04
CA LEU A 30 -8.15 -6.15 -11.89
C LEU A 30 -6.72 -6.69 -11.99
N CYS A 31 -6.26 -7.08 -13.20
CA CYS A 31 -4.87 -7.46 -13.44
C CYS A 31 -3.89 -6.31 -13.16
N ASP A 32 -4.20 -5.08 -13.58
CA ASP A 32 -3.33 -3.91 -13.32
C ASP A 32 -3.29 -3.56 -11.83
N ILE A 33 -4.38 -3.76 -11.10
CA ILE A 33 -4.40 -3.62 -9.63
C ILE A 33 -3.56 -4.73 -8.98
N LEU A 34 -3.74 -5.99 -9.38
CA LEU A 34 -2.95 -7.12 -8.85
C LEU A 34 -1.45 -7.02 -9.15
N ALA A 35 -1.06 -6.33 -10.22
CA ALA A 35 0.33 -6.04 -10.53
C ALA A 35 1.03 -5.16 -9.48
N LEU A 36 0.28 -4.49 -8.58
CA LEU A 36 0.86 -3.79 -7.44
C LEU A 36 1.71 -4.71 -6.55
N LYS A 37 1.42 -6.02 -6.51
CA LYS A 37 2.21 -7.01 -5.75
C LYS A 37 3.69 -7.03 -6.14
N ASP A 38 4.00 -6.73 -7.41
CA ASP A 38 5.35 -6.79 -7.95
C ASP A 38 6.20 -5.57 -7.57
N SER A 39 5.56 -4.49 -7.11
CA SER A 39 6.21 -3.20 -6.81
C SER A 39 5.93 -2.72 -5.38
N VAL A 40 5.11 -3.42 -4.58
CA VAL A 40 4.82 -2.99 -3.19
C VAL A 40 6.07 -2.93 -2.32
N SER A 41 7.05 -3.80 -2.57
CA SER A 41 8.34 -3.78 -1.88
C SER A 41 9.25 -2.62 -2.29
N SER A 42 9.03 -2.01 -3.46
CA SER A 42 9.82 -0.87 -3.94
C SER A 42 9.38 0.47 -3.36
N ILE A 43 8.25 0.51 -2.65
CA ILE A 43 7.85 1.69 -1.87
C ILE A 43 8.91 1.88 -0.78
N ALA A 44 9.71 2.94 -0.90
CA ALA A 44 10.75 3.27 0.06
C ALA A 44 10.52 4.68 0.57
N VAL A 45 10.85 4.87 1.85
CA VAL A 45 11.05 6.17 2.46
C VAL A 45 12.55 6.35 2.62
N THR A 46 13.05 7.54 2.32
CA THR A 46 14.43 7.91 2.66
C THR A 46 14.40 8.52 4.05
N THR A 47 14.95 7.83 5.03
CA THR A 47 15.14 8.36 6.39
C THR A 47 16.62 8.43 6.70
N GLU A 48 17.13 9.60 7.09
CA GLU A 48 18.58 9.79 7.30
C GLU A 48 18.87 10.57 8.58
N ASN A 49 18.88 9.87 9.72
CA ASN A 49 19.15 10.49 11.01
C ASN A 49 20.64 10.79 11.27
N SER A 50 21.58 10.21 10.49
CA SER A 50 23.01 10.29 10.84
C SER A 50 23.56 11.72 10.76
N THR A 51 23.01 12.56 9.89
CA THR A 51 23.42 13.96 9.77
C THR A 51 23.01 14.76 11.01
N ALA A 52 21.76 14.60 11.47
CA ALA A 52 21.27 15.25 12.70
C ALA A 52 22.07 14.78 13.93
N ASP A 53 22.33 13.47 14.02
CA ASP A 53 23.13 12.87 15.10
C ASP A 53 24.57 13.39 15.11
N ALA A 54 25.18 13.54 13.93
CA ALA A 54 26.51 14.11 13.79
C ALA A 54 26.56 15.57 14.25
N VAL A 55 25.59 16.40 13.85
CA VAL A 55 25.51 17.81 14.28
C VAL A 55 25.37 17.91 15.81
N VAL A 56 24.49 17.12 16.42
CA VAL A 56 24.34 17.09 17.89
C VAL A 56 25.63 16.66 18.56
N ALA A 57 26.31 15.63 18.04
CA ALA A 57 27.59 15.18 18.58
C ALA A 57 28.68 16.25 18.45
N GLU A 58 28.73 16.99 17.35
CA GLU A 58 29.67 18.10 17.15
C GLU A 58 29.44 19.25 18.12
N ILE A 59 28.19 19.70 18.27
CA ILE A 59 27.84 20.78 19.20
C ILE A 59 28.06 20.34 20.65
N THR A 60 27.82 19.06 20.96
CA THR A 60 28.14 18.48 22.28
C THR A 60 29.64 18.60 22.56
N MET A 61 30.50 18.26 21.59
CA MET A 61 31.95 18.40 21.76
C MET A 61 32.40 19.86 21.89
N LEU A 62 31.78 20.79 21.18
CA LEU A 62 32.02 22.24 21.35
C LEU A 62 31.55 22.76 22.72
N ASN A 63 30.44 22.22 23.24
CA ASN A 63 29.96 22.56 24.58
C ASN A 63 30.95 22.07 25.64
N ILE A 64 31.47 20.85 25.48
CA ILE A 64 32.48 20.27 26.36
C ILE A 64 33.80 21.04 26.29
N SER A 65 34.24 21.47 25.09
CA SER A 65 35.48 22.24 24.94
C SER A 65 35.43 23.60 25.64
N THR A 66 34.23 24.13 25.88
CA THR A 66 34.00 25.40 26.60
C THR A 66 33.51 25.23 28.03
N ALA A 67 33.33 23.99 28.52
CA ALA A 67 32.80 23.72 29.85
C ALA A 67 33.72 24.20 30.98
N THR A 68 33.17 24.34 32.20
CA THR A 68 33.92 24.72 33.41
C THR A 68 35.04 23.73 33.73
N ASP A 69 36.03 24.14 34.52
CA ASP A 69 37.10 23.21 34.93
C ASP A 69 36.57 22.09 35.83
N SER A 70 35.57 22.41 36.66
CA SER A 70 34.81 21.45 37.47
C SER A 70 34.08 20.41 36.60
N TYR A 71 33.48 20.83 35.48
CA TYR A 71 32.83 19.91 34.54
C TYR A 71 33.83 18.92 33.91
N ILE A 72 35.01 19.39 33.51
CA ILE A 72 36.05 18.52 32.95
C ILE A 72 36.60 17.55 34.00
N GLN A 73 36.73 17.98 35.24
CA GLN A 73 37.31 17.16 36.30
C GLN A 73 36.34 16.12 36.85
N HIS A 74 35.05 16.47 37.02
CA HIS A 74 34.07 15.61 37.70
C HIS A 74 32.61 15.83 37.24
N LYS A 75 32.38 16.42 36.06
CA LYS A 75 31.04 16.81 35.54
C LYS A 75 30.20 17.55 36.58
N ASP A 76 30.81 18.54 37.24
CA ASP A 76 30.14 19.34 38.28
C ASP A 76 29.50 18.50 39.39
N GLY A 77 30.11 17.35 39.71
CA GLY A 77 29.67 16.44 40.76
C GLY A 77 28.77 15.29 40.28
N GLU A 78 28.33 15.28 39.01
CA GLU A 78 27.50 14.20 38.45
C GLU A 78 28.22 12.85 38.44
N LEU A 79 29.56 12.84 38.34
CA LEU A 79 30.35 11.60 38.37
C LEU A 79 30.79 11.19 39.79
N THR A 80 30.27 11.84 40.83
CA THR A 80 30.53 11.44 42.21
C THR A 80 29.83 10.11 42.49
N GLU A 81 30.60 9.15 43.00
CA GLU A 81 30.11 7.82 43.35
C GLU A 81 29.71 7.80 44.84
N ALA A 82 28.51 7.31 45.16
CA ALA A 82 28.11 7.05 46.55
C ALA A 82 28.67 5.72 47.05
N LYS A 83 28.90 4.77 46.13
CA LYS A 83 29.59 3.50 46.35
C LYS A 83 30.64 3.28 45.27
N ALA A 84 31.81 2.79 45.65
CA ALA A 84 32.91 2.56 44.71
C ALA A 84 32.48 1.65 43.54
N GLY A 85 32.64 2.13 42.30
CA GLY A 85 32.36 1.38 41.08
C GLY A 85 30.94 1.54 40.51
N GLU A 86 30.04 2.26 41.19
CA GLU A 86 28.65 2.49 40.76
C GLU A 86 28.54 3.25 39.43
N LYS A 87 29.50 4.12 39.10
CA LYS A 87 29.51 4.92 37.86
C LYS A 87 30.68 4.61 36.94
N LYS A 88 31.31 3.44 37.10
CA LYS A 88 32.53 3.07 36.37
C LYS A 88 32.40 3.23 34.85
N ALA A 89 31.25 2.85 34.27
CA ALA A 89 31.00 2.97 32.83
C ALA A 89 30.87 4.44 32.37
N GLU A 90 30.14 5.26 33.13
CA GLU A 90 29.94 6.70 32.85
C GLU A 90 31.24 7.49 32.98
N ILE A 91 32.05 7.17 34.00
CA ILE A 91 33.39 7.74 34.20
C ILE A 91 34.30 7.38 33.01
N ALA A 92 34.28 6.11 32.57
CA ALA A 92 35.07 5.67 31.42
C ALA A 92 34.63 6.37 30.12
N ALA A 93 33.32 6.47 29.88
CA ALA A 93 32.77 7.20 28.73
C ALA A 93 33.13 8.69 28.77
N SER A 94 33.01 9.33 29.93
CA SER A 94 33.40 10.73 30.10
C SER A 94 34.88 10.94 29.81
N LYS A 95 35.76 10.08 30.32
CA LYS A 95 37.21 10.14 30.02
C LYS A 95 37.49 9.96 28.53
N ALA A 96 36.82 9.02 27.87
CA ALA A 96 36.99 8.80 26.42
C ALA A 96 36.55 10.03 25.61
N THR A 97 35.47 10.70 25.99
CA THR A 97 35.01 11.95 25.36
C THR A 97 35.99 13.09 25.59
N LEU A 98 36.45 13.29 26.82
CA LEU A 98 37.42 14.33 27.16
C LEU A 98 38.77 14.12 26.47
N ALA A 99 39.17 12.86 26.22
CA ALA A 99 40.41 12.54 25.53
C ALA A 99 40.42 13.04 24.07
N LYS A 100 39.28 13.40 23.48
CA LYS A 100 39.19 13.99 22.14
C LYS A 100 39.51 15.48 22.11
N LEU A 101 39.49 16.16 23.27
CA LEU A 101 39.85 17.57 23.35
C LEU A 101 41.33 17.76 23.08
N ASP A 102 41.66 18.83 22.34
CA ASP A 102 43.03 19.23 22.01
C ASP A 102 43.85 18.16 21.25
N LYS A 103 43.21 17.11 20.74
CA LYS A 103 43.85 16.06 19.96
C LYS A 103 43.74 16.35 18.46
N PRO A 104 44.85 16.24 17.70
CA PRO A 104 44.79 16.30 16.25
C PRO A 104 44.22 14.99 15.69
N GLU A 105 43.26 15.12 14.78
CA GLU A 105 42.61 14.01 14.07
C GLU A 105 42.60 14.29 12.56
N GLY A 106 42.44 13.24 11.74
CA GLY A 106 42.36 13.34 10.29
C GLY A 106 43.69 13.37 9.54
N THR A 107 43.63 13.61 8.23
CA THR A 107 44.81 13.73 7.34
C THR A 107 44.60 14.89 6.38
N PRO A 108 45.33 16.01 6.51
CA PRO A 108 46.38 16.28 7.52
C PRO A 108 45.83 16.41 8.95
N PRO A 109 46.66 16.19 10.00
CA PRO A 109 46.19 16.22 11.39
C PRO A 109 45.76 17.64 11.80
N THR A 110 44.52 17.80 12.26
CA THR A 110 43.98 19.07 12.75
C THR A 110 43.27 18.90 14.07
N VAL A 111 43.45 19.86 14.98
CA VAL A 111 42.74 19.86 16.27
C VAL A 111 41.33 20.38 16.04
N LYS A 112 40.35 19.47 16.04
CA LYS A 112 38.94 19.82 15.77
C LYS A 112 38.27 20.51 16.97
N TYR A 113 38.58 20.09 18.19
CA TYR A 113 37.97 20.62 19.41
C TYR A 113 39.03 21.16 20.38
N GLN A 114 39.31 22.46 20.28
CA GLN A 114 40.27 23.11 21.16
C GLN A 114 39.61 23.65 22.44
N ARG A 115 40.20 23.39 23.61
CA ARG A 115 39.74 23.99 24.86
C ARG A 115 40.20 25.44 24.99
N LEU A 116 39.26 26.34 25.23
CA LEU A 116 39.57 27.75 25.48
C LEU A 116 40.20 27.94 26.86
N LYS A 117 41.40 28.55 26.91
CA LYS A 117 42.13 28.79 28.17
C LYS A 117 41.61 30.03 28.92
N ASN A 118 41.17 31.06 28.20
CA ASN A 118 40.71 32.31 28.80
C ASN A 118 39.28 32.16 29.34
N LYS A 119 39.12 32.21 30.67
CA LYS A 119 37.83 32.08 31.36
C LYS A 119 36.81 33.14 30.93
N ASN A 120 37.24 34.39 30.71
CA ASN A 120 36.35 35.50 30.36
C ASN A 120 35.72 35.34 28.96
N VAL A 121 36.35 34.56 28.08
CA VAL A 121 35.83 34.23 26.76
C VAL A 121 35.09 32.89 26.78
N ARG A 122 35.59 31.94 27.56
CA ARG A 122 35.06 30.58 27.65
C ARG A 122 33.64 30.53 28.21
N THR A 123 33.35 31.27 29.29
CA THR A 123 32.02 31.21 29.94
C THR A 123 30.89 31.72 29.02
N PRO A 124 30.97 32.91 28.42
CA PRO A 124 29.93 33.37 27.48
C PRO A 124 29.80 32.46 26.25
N ALA A 125 30.91 31.91 25.75
CA ALA A 125 30.90 30.95 24.65
C ALA A 125 30.13 29.67 25.05
N ASN A 126 30.35 29.16 26.27
CA ASN A 126 29.65 27.98 26.77
C ASN A 126 28.14 28.20 26.88
N GLU A 127 27.69 29.35 27.38
CA GLU A 127 26.25 29.66 27.47
C GLU A 127 25.57 29.72 26.09
N ASN A 128 26.24 30.34 25.13
CA ASN A 128 25.76 30.40 23.74
C ASN A 128 25.72 29.01 23.10
N ILE A 129 26.80 28.22 23.24
CA ILE A 129 26.87 26.87 22.69
C ILE A 129 25.87 25.94 23.37
N LYS A 130 25.62 26.08 24.68
CA LYS A 130 24.58 25.34 25.40
C LYS A 130 23.19 25.62 24.82
N THR A 131 22.90 26.88 24.52
CA THR A 131 21.64 27.26 23.87
C THR A 131 21.51 26.63 22.47
N LEU A 132 22.60 26.62 21.70
CA LEU A 132 22.65 25.94 20.40
C LEU A 132 22.50 24.41 20.53
N LEU A 133 23.10 23.81 21.55
CA LEU A 133 23.02 22.37 21.84
C LEU A 133 21.59 21.97 22.16
N THR A 134 20.88 22.75 23.00
CA THR A 134 19.47 22.52 23.29
C THR A 134 18.65 22.53 22.00
N LYS A 135 18.77 23.60 21.19
CA LYS A 135 18.05 23.72 19.92
C LYS A 135 18.38 22.58 18.94
N ALA A 136 19.65 22.22 18.81
CA ALA A 136 20.07 21.14 17.93
C ALA A 136 19.53 19.77 18.39
N THR A 137 19.47 19.54 19.70
CA THR A 137 18.90 18.31 20.27
C THR A 137 17.39 18.23 20.05
N GLU A 138 16.67 19.34 20.25
CA GLU A 138 15.24 19.44 19.98
C GLU A 138 14.93 19.17 18.50
N LEU A 139 15.65 19.83 17.59
CA LEU A 139 15.50 19.62 16.14
C LEU A 139 15.85 18.18 15.72
N ALA A 140 16.93 17.60 16.26
CA ALA A 140 17.28 16.21 15.97
C ALA A 140 16.21 15.22 16.47
N GLN A 141 15.59 15.50 17.60
CA GLN A 141 14.48 14.69 18.10
C GLN A 141 13.22 14.82 17.23
N GLU A 142 12.89 16.03 16.80
CA GLU A 142 11.78 16.28 15.87
C GLU A 142 12.02 15.55 14.53
N TYR A 143 13.25 15.63 14.01
CA TYR A 143 13.66 14.94 12.79
C TYR A 143 13.50 13.42 12.90
N ARG A 144 13.99 12.81 14.00
CA ARG A 144 13.82 11.37 14.26
C ARG A 144 12.35 10.96 14.39
N THR A 145 11.54 11.81 15.02
CA THR A 145 10.10 11.55 15.18
C THR A 145 9.41 11.55 13.82
N THR A 146 9.71 12.54 12.98
CA THR A 146 9.14 12.66 11.63
C THR A 146 9.58 11.50 10.73
N ASN A 147 10.85 11.09 10.78
CA ASN A 147 11.34 9.92 10.06
C ASN A 147 10.61 8.64 10.46
N LYS A 148 10.43 8.44 11.77
CA LYS A 148 9.70 7.29 12.31
C LYS A 148 8.24 7.29 11.84
N GLU A 149 7.55 8.43 11.87
CA GLU A 149 6.20 8.57 11.32
C GLU A 149 6.16 8.19 9.83
N ALA A 150 7.16 8.63 9.05
CA ALA A 150 7.24 8.34 7.62
C ALA A 150 7.49 6.84 7.33
N GLU A 151 8.29 6.16 8.15
CA GLU A 151 8.51 4.70 8.11
C GLU A 151 7.25 3.92 8.47
N GLU A 152 6.61 4.25 9.59
CA GLU A 152 5.40 3.58 10.06
C GLU A 152 4.26 3.71 9.05
N THR A 153 4.00 4.94 8.56
CA THR A 153 2.97 5.16 7.53
C THR A 153 3.28 4.46 6.21
N THR A 154 4.55 4.37 5.81
CA THR A 154 4.97 3.57 4.63
C THR A 154 4.71 2.08 4.83
N ALA A 155 5.03 1.54 6.01
CA ALA A 155 4.80 0.15 6.34
C ALA A 155 3.30 -0.19 6.35
N GLU A 156 2.49 0.68 6.95
CA GLU A 156 1.02 0.55 6.95
C GLU A 156 0.45 0.58 5.52
N ALA A 157 0.92 1.48 4.66
CA ALA A 157 0.51 1.53 3.25
C ALA A 157 0.80 0.20 2.53
N LYS A 158 1.99 -0.38 2.73
CA LYS A 158 2.35 -1.68 2.15
C LYS A 158 1.41 -2.79 2.60
N THR A 159 1.08 -2.83 3.89
CA THR A 159 0.15 -3.81 4.47
C THR A 159 -1.25 -3.63 3.90
N LEU A 160 -1.75 -2.40 3.81
CA LEU A 160 -3.06 -2.09 3.24
C LEU A 160 -3.16 -2.51 1.77
N ILE A 161 -2.12 -2.26 0.96
CA ILE A 161 -2.05 -2.71 -0.43
C ILE A 161 -2.14 -4.24 -0.48
N LYS A 162 -1.31 -4.98 0.25
CA LYS A 162 -1.36 -6.45 0.26
C LYS A 162 -2.73 -6.98 0.70
N ASN A 163 -3.30 -6.40 1.75
CA ASN A 163 -4.62 -6.76 2.26
C ASN A 163 -5.74 -6.49 1.25
N ALA A 164 -5.61 -5.44 0.42
CA ALA A 164 -6.52 -5.19 -0.68
C ALA A 164 -6.40 -6.24 -1.79
N LEU A 165 -5.18 -6.72 -2.09
CA LEU A 165 -4.95 -7.69 -3.15
C LEU A 165 -5.37 -9.11 -2.77
N PHE A 166 -5.05 -9.56 -1.56
CA PHE A 166 -5.07 -10.98 -1.19
C PHE A 166 -5.93 -11.31 0.03
N GLY A 167 -6.35 -10.32 0.81
CA GLY A 167 -7.02 -10.52 2.08
C GLY A 167 -6.12 -10.23 3.27
N LYS A 168 -6.73 -10.11 4.45
CA LYS A 168 -6.05 -9.67 5.66
C LYS A 168 -4.92 -10.61 6.02
N ASP A 169 -3.73 -10.05 6.22
CA ASP A 169 -2.51 -10.73 6.64
C ASP A 169 -1.98 -11.77 5.62
N GLU A 170 -2.52 -11.75 4.40
CA GLU A 170 -2.10 -12.61 3.30
C GLU A 170 -1.10 -11.91 2.37
N THR A 171 -0.17 -12.70 1.83
CA THR A 171 0.83 -12.21 0.85
C THR A 171 0.61 -12.76 -0.56
N GLU A 172 -0.29 -13.73 -0.68
CA GLU A 172 -0.71 -14.36 -1.92
C GLU A 172 -2.16 -14.84 -1.81
N PHE A 173 -2.76 -15.28 -2.91
CA PHE A 173 -4.12 -15.77 -2.89
C PHE A 173 -4.24 -17.07 -2.07
N ASP A 174 -5.02 -17.02 -0.98
CA ASP A 174 -5.45 -18.18 -0.21
C ASP A 174 -6.94 -18.49 -0.48
N ALA A 175 -7.20 -19.71 -0.96
CA ALA A 175 -8.55 -20.19 -1.23
C ALA A 175 -9.37 -20.42 0.06
N ASN A 176 -8.76 -20.52 1.24
CA ASN A 176 -9.49 -20.62 2.51
C ASN A 176 -10.29 -19.35 2.83
N GLY A 177 -9.90 -18.21 2.26
CA GLY A 177 -10.64 -16.95 2.38
C GLY A 177 -11.98 -16.93 1.64
N LEU A 178 -12.28 -17.96 0.84
CA LEU A 178 -13.54 -18.14 0.12
C LEU A 178 -14.63 -18.77 1.00
N ASP A 179 -15.88 -18.45 0.68
CA ASP A 179 -17.03 -19.17 1.20
C ASP A 179 -17.01 -20.62 0.67
N ALA A 180 -17.23 -21.59 1.55
CA ALA A 180 -17.18 -23.01 1.20
C ALA A 180 -18.49 -23.54 0.60
N THR A 181 -19.58 -22.78 0.73
CA THR A 181 -20.95 -23.23 0.50
C THR A 181 -21.47 -22.72 -0.84
N THR A 182 -21.33 -21.42 -1.09
CA THR A 182 -21.88 -20.77 -2.28
C THR A 182 -20.98 -19.67 -2.84
N VAL A 183 -20.77 -19.70 -4.15
CA VAL A 183 -20.07 -18.64 -4.88
C VAL A 183 -20.79 -17.30 -4.78
N GLY A 184 -22.12 -17.32 -4.62
CA GLY A 184 -22.94 -16.11 -4.50
C GLY A 184 -22.63 -15.27 -3.25
N ASN A 185 -22.04 -15.86 -2.21
CA ASN A 185 -21.60 -15.08 -1.04
C ASN A 185 -20.35 -14.25 -1.34
N ASN A 186 -19.47 -14.76 -2.20
CA ASN A 186 -18.23 -14.07 -2.57
C ASN A 186 -18.43 -13.11 -3.75
N CYS A 187 -19.29 -13.47 -4.70
CA CYS A 187 -19.49 -12.70 -5.93
C CYS A 187 -20.76 -11.82 -5.91
N GLY A 188 -21.70 -12.15 -5.03
CA GLY A 188 -22.96 -11.43 -4.83
C GLY A 188 -24.12 -12.04 -5.63
N THR A 189 -25.19 -12.44 -4.93
CA THR A 189 -26.47 -12.81 -5.57
C THR A 189 -27.18 -11.56 -6.12
N THR A 190 -28.42 -11.65 -6.57
CA THR A 190 -29.22 -10.47 -6.97
C THR A 190 -29.35 -9.40 -5.87
N ALA A 191 -29.28 -9.80 -4.60
CA ALA A 191 -29.30 -8.90 -3.45
C ALA A 191 -27.91 -8.34 -3.06
N GLY A 192 -26.83 -8.85 -3.67
CA GLY A 192 -25.46 -8.68 -3.16
C GLY A 192 -25.19 -9.55 -1.93
N HIS A 193 -24.03 -9.39 -1.31
CA HIS A 193 -23.68 -10.07 -0.06
C HIS A 193 -22.58 -9.31 0.69
N ALA A 194 -22.52 -9.41 2.03
CA ALA A 194 -21.55 -8.68 2.85
C ALA A 194 -20.09 -9.08 2.59
N ASP A 195 -19.87 -10.31 2.12
CA ASP A 195 -18.53 -10.84 1.83
C ASP A 195 -17.98 -10.49 0.43
N VAL A 196 -18.72 -9.71 -0.34
CA VAL A 196 -18.30 -9.23 -1.67
C VAL A 196 -17.24 -8.14 -1.54
N GLY A 197 -16.25 -8.13 -2.45
CA GLY A 197 -15.21 -7.10 -2.46
C GLY A 197 -14.21 -7.21 -1.33
N LYS A 198 -14.06 -8.40 -0.73
CA LYS A 198 -13.08 -8.65 0.33
C LYS A 198 -11.66 -8.36 -0.13
N TYR A 199 -11.27 -8.78 -1.34
CA TYR A 199 -9.95 -8.54 -1.93
C TYR A 199 -9.95 -8.86 -3.43
N VAL A 200 -9.05 -8.22 -4.17
CA VAL A 200 -9.04 -8.21 -5.64
C VAL A 200 -8.85 -9.61 -6.24
N ALA A 201 -8.07 -10.48 -5.60
CA ALA A 201 -7.88 -11.85 -6.07
C ALA A 201 -9.17 -12.69 -6.08
N LEU A 202 -10.06 -12.46 -5.12
CA LEU A 202 -11.38 -13.10 -5.06
C LEU A 202 -12.30 -12.53 -6.14
N ASP A 203 -12.33 -11.21 -6.31
CA ASP A 203 -13.14 -10.58 -7.34
C ASP A 203 -12.70 -11.03 -8.74
N LEU A 204 -11.40 -11.23 -8.97
CA LEU A 204 -10.89 -11.79 -10.22
C LEU A 204 -11.43 -13.21 -10.50
N LEU A 205 -11.60 -14.04 -9.46
CA LEU A 205 -12.21 -15.37 -9.61
C LEU A 205 -13.69 -15.27 -9.98
N CYS A 206 -14.43 -14.36 -9.33
CA CYS A 206 -15.83 -14.09 -9.65
C CYS A 206 -16.03 -13.61 -11.09
N LEU A 207 -15.10 -12.78 -11.57
CA LEU A 207 -15.16 -12.22 -12.91
C LEU A 207 -14.88 -13.25 -14.03
N CYS A 208 -14.10 -14.30 -13.75
CA CYS A 208 -13.50 -15.11 -14.81
C CYS A 208 -13.64 -16.62 -14.65
N VAL A 209 -13.92 -17.15 -13.47
CA VAL A 209 -13.93 -18.61 -13.26
C VAL A 209 -15.35 -19.10 -13.06
N PRO A 210 -15.91 -19.82 -14.05
CA PRO A 210 -17.27 -20.32 -13.96
C PRO A 210 -17.40 -21.46 -12.93
N GLN A 211 -18.60 -21.68 -12.40
CA GLN A 211 -18.86 -22.75 -11.43
C GLN A 211 -19.36 -24.07 -12.05
N ASP A 212 -19.96 -24.04 -13.23
CA ASP A 212 -20.77 -25.14 -13.79
C ASP A 212 -20.15 -25.79 -15.04
N ALA A 213 -19.58 -25.00 -15.96
CA ALA A 213 -18.90 -25.49 -17.16
C ALA A 213 -17.72 -24.60 -17.55
N GLN A 214 -16.77 -25.12 -18.35
CA GLN A 214 -15.61 -24.34 -18.81
C GLN A 214 -16.06 -23.13 -19.64
N ASP A 215 -15.43 -21.97 -19.41
CA ASP A 215 -15.66 -20.76 -20.21
C ASP A 215 -14.97 -20.91 -21.57
N SER A 216 -15.63 -21.59 -22.51
CA SER A 216 -15.14 -21.75 -23.89
C SER A 216 -15.17 -20.45 -24.69
N ASP A 217 -15.93 -19.46 -24.22
CA ASP A 217 -16.11 -18.18 -24.89
C ASP A 217 -14.95 -17.22 -24.63
N GLY A 218 -14.12 -17.46 -23.62
CA GLY A 218 -13.03 -16.57 -23.26
C GLY A 218 -13.55 -15.20 -22.85
N THR A 219 -14.48 -15.20 -21.90
CA THR A 219 -15.23 -14.02 -21.45
C THR A 219 -14.31 -12.95 -20.89
N CYS A 220 -13.31 -13.32 -20.07
CA CYS A 220 -12.33 -12.37 -19.55
C CYS A 220 -11.22 -11.98 -20.52
N ARG A 221 -10.85 -12.89 -21.43
CA ARG A 221 -9.82 -12.65 -22.44
C ARG A 221 -9.93 -13.70 -23.53
N ALA A 222 -9.85 -13.27 -24.79
CA ALA A 222 -9.79 -14.20 -25.90
C ALA A 222 -8.64 -15.22 -25.73
N GLY A 223 -8.97 -16.51 -25.80
CA GLY A 223 -8.03 -17.62 -25.61
C GLY A 223 -7.76 -18.03 -24.15
N LEU A 224 -8.30 -17.30 -23.17
CA LEU A 224 -8.27 -17.70 -21.77
C LEU A 224 -9.53 -18.52 -21.46
N THR A 225 -9.38 -19.82 -21.22
CA THR A 225 -10.51 -20.76 -21.04
C THR A 225 -10.41 -21.49 -19.70
N PRO A 226 -10.60 -20.77 -18.57
CA PRO A 226 -10.42 -21.35 -17.25
C PRO A 226 -11.38 -22.52 -17.02
N THR A 227 -10.86 -23.60 -16.45
CA THR A 227 -11.69 -24.74 -16.01
C THR A 227 -12.69 -24.28 -14.96
N SER A 228 -13.90 -24.84 -15.00
CA SER A 228 -14.89 -24.57 -13.97
C SER A 228 -14.43 -25.08 -12.61
N VAL A 229 -14.87 -24.40 -11.56
CA VAL A 229 -14.69 -24.85 -10.19
C VAL A 229 -16.04 -24.82 -9.50
N ALA A 230 -16.57 -26.02 -9.28
CA ALA A 230 -17.86 -26.20 -8.61
C ALA A 230 -17.93 -25.45 -7.28
N SER A 231 -19.10 -24.86 -6.99
CA SER A 231 -19.34 -24.08 -5.78
C SER A 231 -18.91 -24.81 -4.50
N GLY A 232 -19.29 -26.08 -4.34
CA GLY A 232 -18.91 -26.90 -3.17
C GLY A 232 -17.45 -27.35 -3.13
N SER A 233 -16.64 -27.02 -4.14
CA SER A 233 -15.20 -27.36 -4.24
C SER A 233 -14.33 -26.12 -4.41
N ARG A 234 -14.85 -24.94 -4.09
CA ARG A 234 -14.16 -23.68 -4.38
C ARG A 234 -12.83 -23.55 -3.64
N ARG A 235 -12.77 -24.00 -2.39
CA ARG A 235 -11.52 -23.97 -1.59
C ARG A 235 -10.41 -24.88 -2.13
N THR A 236 -10.74 -25.94 -2.87
CA THR A 236 -9.73 -26.87 -3.41
C THR A 236 -9.35 -26.56 -4.86
N GLY A 237 -10.29 -26.08 -5.68
CA GLY A 237 -10.05 -25.81 -7.11
C GLY A 237 -9.66 -24.37 -7.45
N ALA A 238 -9.97 -23.38 -6.59
CA ALA A 238 -9.79 -21.97 -6.94
C ALA A 238 -8.34 -21.56 -7.12
N LYS A 239 -7.38 -22.16 -6.39
CA LYS A 239 -5.96 -21.79 -6.50
C LYS A 239 -5.41 -22.06 -7.90
N THR A 240 -5.66 -23.24 -8.45
CA THR A 240 -5.25 -23.60 -9.81
C THR A 240 -5.87 -22.68 -10.85
N ALA A 241 -7.16 -22.36 -10.71
CA ALA A 241 -7.84 -21.44 -11.61
C ALA A 241 -7.24 -20.02 -11.50
N TYR A 242 -7.02 -19.52 -10.29
CA TYR A 242 -6.38 -18.24 -10.03
C TYR A 242 -4.98 -18.14 -10.66
N ASP A 243 -4.16 -19.18 -10.53
CA ASP A 243 -2.80 -19.21 -11.09
C ASP A 243 -2.80 -19.12 -12.63
N ALA A 244 -3.80 -19.72 -13.29
CA ALA A 244 -4.01 -19.57 -14.73
C ALA A 244 -4.39 -18.13 -15.11
N LEU A 245 -5.29 -17.49 -14.34
CA LEU A 245 -5.67 -16.09 -14.56
C LEU A 245 -4.49 -15.13 -14.38
N ILE A 246 -3.70 -15.28 -13.31
CA ILE A 246 -2.53 -14.43 -13.06
C ILE A 246 -1.45 -14.62 -14.13
N THR A 247 -1.31 -15.84 -14.66
CA THR A 247 -0.44 -16.09 -15.80
C THR A 247 -0.93 -15.30 -17.03
N ALA A 248 -2.24 -15.22 -17.24
CA ALA A 248 -2.83 -14.39 -18.29
C ALA A 248 -2.80 -12.88 -17.98
N CYS A 249 -2.66 -12.46 -16.72
CA CYS A 249 -2.49 -11.05 -16.34
C CYS A 249 -1.11 -10.48 -16.69
N LYS A 250 -0.10 -11.32 -17.00
CA LYS A 250 1.27 -10.87 -17.28
C LYS A 250 1.27 -9.87 -18.44
N THR A 251 1.45 -8.60 -18.11
CA THR A 251 1.64 -7.49 -19.05
C THR A 251 3.10 -7.06 -19.01
N ASP A 252 3.67 -6.73 -20.18
CA ASP A 252 5.11 -6.55 -20.39
C ASP A 252 5.76 -5.34 -19.70
N LYS A 253 5.03 -4.58 -18.87
CA LYS A 253 5.55 -3.33 -18.26
C LYS A 253 5.16 -3.20 -16.79
N LYS A 254 6.06 -3.68 -15.92
CA LYS A 254 6.02 -3.38 -14.49
C LYS A 254 6.25 -1.88 -14.27
N ARG A 255 5.27 -1.14 -13.76
CA ARG A 255 5.54 0.21 -13.23
C ARG A 255 6.37 0.05 -11.96
N LYS A 256 7.59 0.59 -11.96
CA LYS A 256 8.54 0.42 -10.86
C LYS A 256 8.18 1.21 -9.60
N LEU A 257 7.34 2.24 -9.71
CA LEU A 257 7.04 3.14 -8.61
C LEU A 257 5.53 3.15 -8.32
N ILE A 258 5.18 2.87 -7.05
CA ILE A 258 3.83 3.07 -6.51
C ILE A 258 3.83 4.38 -5.75
N THR A 259 2.85 5.24 -6.06
CA THR A 259 2.59 6.52 -5.38
C THR A 259 1.11 6.61 -5.05
N ALA A 260 0.72 7.56 -4.20
CA ALA A 260 -0.70 7.83 -3.91
C ALA A 260 -1.53 8.03 -5.19
N SER A 261 -1.05 8.87 -6.11
CA SER A 261 -1.73 9.14 -7.40
C SER A 261 -1.88 7.89 -8.28
N ILE A 262 -0.91 6.97 -8.25
CA ILE A 262 -1.03 5.70 -8.98
C ILE A 262 -2.12 4.81 -8.37
N LEU A 263 -2.25 4.79 -7.04
CA LEU A 263 -3.34 4.07 -6.38
C LEU A 263 -4.70 4.69 -6.70
N ASP A 264 -4.83 6.02 -6.62
CA ASP A 264 -6.06 6.73 -7.00
C ASP A 264 -6.46 6.45 -8.45
N THR A 265 -5.49 6.47 -9.37
CA THR A 265 -5.73 6.21 -10.79
C THR A 265 -6.25 4.80 -11.02
N LYS A 266 -5.72 3.82 -10.29
CA LYS A 266 -6.17 2.42 -10.38
C LYS A 266 -7.58 2.23 -9.82
N VAL A 267 -7.89 2.89 -8.70
CA VAL A 267 -9.25 2.91 -8.13
C VAL A 267 -10.23 3.56 -9.10
N ALA A 268 -9.91 4.74 -9.62
CA ALA A 268 -10.76 5.45 -10.58
C ALA A 268 -10.99 4.64 -11.87
N ALA A 269 -9.97 3.93 -12.37
CA ALA A 269 -10.12 3.05 -13.53
C ALA A 269 -11.07 1.87 -13.27
N PHE A 270 -11.10 1.36 -12.03
CA PHE A 270 -12.06 0.35 -11.61
C PHE A 270 -13.47 0.92 -11.48
N GLU A 271 -13.62 2.05 -10.79
CA GLU A 271 -14.92 2.70 -10.57
C GLU A 271 -15.59 3.10 -11.89
N ALA A 272 -14.80 3.53 -12.89
CA ALA A 272 -15.29 3.88 -14.22
C ALA A 272 -15.90 2.69 -14.99
N LEU A 273 -15.61 1.45 -14.59
CA LEU A 273 -16.15 0.23 -15.19
C LEU A 273 -17.28 -0.41 -14.37
N LEU A 274 -17.61 0.13 -13.20
CA LEU A 274 -18.87 -0.21 -12.54
C LEU A 274 -20.01 0.07 -13.52
N CYS A 275 -20.97 -0.85 -13.58
CA CYS A 275 -22.17 -0.75 -14.41
C CYS A 275 -21.93 -0.92 -15.92
N ASN A 276 -20.69 -1.10 -16.37
CA ASN A 276 -20.35 -1.09 -17.80
C ASN A 276 -21.12 -2.15 -18.60
N GLN A 277 -21.45 -3.28 -17.97
CA GLN A 277 -22.21 -4.39 -18.55
C GLN A 277 -23.66 -4.47 -18.07
N ALA A 278 -24.19 -3.43 -17.41
CA ALA A 278 -25.53 -3.42 -16.80
C ALA A 278 -26.65 -3.76 -17.79
N ALA A 279 -26.52 -3.33 -19.05
CA ALA A 279 -27.51 -3.58 -20.10
C ALA A 279 -27.67 -5.06 -20.49
N LYS A 280 -26.78 -5.95 -20.01
CA LYS A 280 -26.86 -7.39 -20.23
C LYS A 280 -27.84 -8.09 -19.26
N ALA A 281 -28.28 -7.42 -18.18
CA ALA A 281 -29.34 -7.91 -17.31
C ALA A 281 -30.72 -7.53 -17.86
N SER A 282 -31.68 -8.45 -17.76
CA SER A 282 -33.08 -8.22 -18.19
C SER A 282 -33.99 -7.73 -17.05
N ALA A 283 -33.58 -7.95 -15.80
CA ALA A 283 -34.26 -7.47 -14.61
C ALA A 283 -33.64 -6.15 -14.10
N SER A 284 -34.46 -5.23 -13.59
CA SER A 284 -34.12 -3.89 -13.12
C SER A 284 -33.24 -3.83 -11.85
N GLY A 285 -32.52 -4.90 -11.51
CA GLY A 285 -32.04 -5.15 -10.16
C GLY A 285 -30.60 -4.75 -9.81
N THR A 286 -29.69 -4.66 -10.78
CA THR A 286 -28.23 -4.67 -10.46
C THR A 286 -27.36 -3.74 -11.30
N ALA A 287 -27.96 -2.82 -12.06
CA ALA A 287 -27.25 -2.01 -13.03
C ALA A 287 -26.16 -1.10 -12.42
N THR A 288 -26.37 -0.51 -11.24
CA THR A 288 -25.52 0.57 -10.70
C THR A 288 -24.32 0.15 -9.84
N SER A 289 -24.21 -1.15 -9.52
CA SER A 289 -23.20 -1.65 -8.57
C SER A 289 -22.49 -2.92 -9.04
N THR A 290 -22.67 -3.32 -10.31
CA THR A 290 -22.11 -4.57 -10.85
C THR A 290 -20.86 -4.31 -11.67
N PHE A 291 -19.84 -5.14 -11.48
CA PHE A 291 -18.60 -5.14 -12.26
C PHE A 291 -18.49 -6.45 -13.05
N GLY A 292 -18.46 -6.38 -14.38
CA GLY A 292 -18.50 -7.54 -15.28
C GLY A 292 -19.91 -7.95 -15.68
N ARG A 293 -20.01 -9.03 -16.46
CA ARG A 293 -21.26 -9.50 -17.07
C ARG A 293 -22.20 -10.19 -16.06
N PRO A 294 -23.37 -9.58 -15.73
CA PRO A 294 -24.36 -10.21 -14.87
C PRO A 294 -25.04 -11.41 -15.52
N HIS A 295 -25.68 -12.22 -14.67
CA HIS A 295 -26.67 -13.18 -15.09
C HIS A 295 -27.92 -12.41 -15.57
N THR A 296 -28.76 -13.04 -16.39
CA THR A 296 -29.95 -12.38 -16.94
C THR A 296 -30.93 -11.84 -15.88
N ASP A 297 -30.95 -12.44 -14.69
CA ASP A 297 -31.72 -12.00 -13.51
C ASP A 297 -31.01 -10.92 -12.68
N GLY A 298 -29.78 -10.56 -13.05
CA GLY A 298 -28.94 -9.58 -12.41
C GLY A 298 -27.92 -10.13 -11.41
N GLY A 299 -27.94 -11.43 -11.07
CA GLY A 299 -27.02 -12.03 -10.11
C GLY A 299 -25.59 -12.24 -10.64
N CYS A 300 -24.64 -12.43 -9.72
CA CYS A 300 -23.28 -12.85 -10.02
C CYS A 300 -23.02 -14.25 -9.45
N ASP A 301 -23.60 -15.25 -10.10
CA ASP A 301 -23.50 -16.66 -9.72
C ASP A 301 -22.36 -17.40 -10.41
N THR A 302 -21.59 -16.74 -11.29
CA THR A 302 -20.50 -17.34 -12.07
C THR A 302 -20.95 -18.52 -12.96
N SER A 303 -22.18 -18.52 -13.45
CA SER A 303 -22.58 -19.52 -14.46
C SER A 303 -21.76 -19.38 -15.75
N SER A 304 -21.57 -20.48 -16.48
CA SER A 304 -20.83 -20.45 -17.74
C SER A 304 -21.60 -19.61 -18.77
N GLY A 305 -20.92 -18.61 -19.33
CA GLY A 305 -21.50 -17.71 -20.33
C GLY A 305 -22.39 -16.59 -19.78
N GLN A 306 -22.61 -16.45 -18.46
CA GLN A 306 -23.32 -15.32 -17.83
C GLN A 306 -23.10 -15.28 -16.30
N GLY A 307 -23.31 -14.15 -15.63
CA GLY A 307 -23.15 -14.11 -14.16
C GLY A 307 -21.71 -14.13 -13.67
N MET A 308 -20.74 -14.07 -14.58
CA MET A 308 -19.33 -13.83 -14.28
C MET A 308 -19.11 -12.34 -14.01
N CYS A 309 -19.40 -11.93 -12.78
CA CYS A 309 -19.35 -10.55 -12.33
C CYS A 309 -19.15 -10.46 -10.82
N ILE A 310 -19.11 -9.24 -10.30
CA ILE A 310 -19.16 -8.93 -8.88
C ILE A 310 -20.30 -7.94 -8.63
N ASN A 311 -21.23 -8.26 -7.74
CA ASN A 311 -22.34 -7.40 -7.36
C ASN A 311 -22.09 -6.72 -6.01
N TYR A 312 -21.67 -5.45 -6.05
CA TYR A 312 -21.36 -4.62 -4.89
C TYR A 312 -22.59 -3.92 -4.28
N LYS A 313 -23.82 -4.33 -4.62
CA LYS A 313 -25.05 -3.70 -4.12
C LYS A 313 -25.10 -3.55 -2.61
N MET A 314 -24.66 -4.56 -1.87
CA MET A 314 -24.62 -4.50 -0.40
C MET A 314 -23.65 -3.41 0.08
N GLN A 315 -22.48 -3.29 -0.56
CA GLN A 315 -21.41 -2.35 -0.20
C GLN A 315 -21.74 -0.90 -0.59
N LEU A 316 -22.33 -0.69 -1.78
CA LEU A 316 -22.52 0.64 -2.37
C LEU A 316 -23.92 1.22 -2.12
N GLU A 317 -24.97 0.39 -2.15
CA GLU A 317 -26.35 0.88 -2.09
C GLU A 317 -27.00 0.66 -0.72
N THR A 318 -26.71 -0.46 -0.06
CA THR A 318 -27.44 -0.83 1.16
C THR A 318 -26.71 -0.42 2.44
N THR A 319 -25.44 -0.82 2.61
CA THR A 319 -24.64 -0.37 3.77
C THR A 319 -24.00 0.99 3.53
N GLY A 320 -23.69 1.33 2.27
CA GLY A 320 -22.99 2.56 1.90
C GLY A 320 -21.55 2.65 2.43
N GLY A 321 -20.97 1.54 2.93
CA GLY A 321 -19.62 1.51 3.50
C GLY A 321 -18.48 1.50 2.47
N GLY A 322 -18.81 1.41 1.18
CA GLY A 322 -17.83 1.28 0.11
C GLY A 322 -17.30 -0.15 -0.03
N ILE A 323 -16.52 -0.37 -1.09
CA ILE A 323 -15.96 -1.69 -1.40
C ILE A 323 -14.71 -1.93 -0.53
N PRO A 324 -14.63 -3.02 0.26
CA PRO A 324 -13.59 -3.17 1.26
C PRO A 324 -12.15 -3.06 0.73
N TRP A 325 -11.84 -3.70 -0.41
CA TRP A 325 -10.50 -3.59 -0.98
C TRP A 325 -10.22 -2.20 -1.58
N VAL A 326 -11.23 -1.51 -2.11
CA VAL A 326 -11.11 -0.13 -2.60
C VAL A 326 -10.75 0.80 -1.44
N ASN A 327 -11.49 0.70 -0.33
CA ASN A 327 -11.21 1.48 0.88
C ASN A 327 -9.78 1.30 1.36
N ARG A 328 -9.25 0.07 1.35
CA ARG A 328 -7.84 -0.20 1.70
C ARG A 328 -6.85 0.46 0.75
N LEU A 329 -7.12 0.52 -0.55
CA LEU A 329 -6.25 1.21 -1.50
C LEU A 329 -6.31 2.73 -1.32
N VAL A 330 -7.49 3.28 -1.02
CA VAL A 330 -7.66 4.71 -0.69
C VAL A 330 -6.92 5.06 0.60
N ASP A 331 -7.05 4.23 1.65
CA ASP A 331 -6.32 4.39 2.90
C ASP A 331 -4.81 4.28 2.68
N ALA A 332 -4.35 3.33 1.87
CA ALA A 332 -2.95 3.22 1.49
C ALA A 332 -2.46 4.49 0.78
N ALA A 333 -3.25 5.06 -0.13
CA ALA A 333 -2.91 6.32 -0.79
C ALA A 333 -2.79 7.48 0.23
N ASN A 334 -3.70 7.56 1.20
CA ASN A 334 -3.63 8.54 2.29
C ASN A 334 -2.37 8.36 3.14
N LYS A 335 -2.00 7.12 3.47
CA LYS A 335 -0.76 6.83 4.21
C LYS A 335 0.50 7.25 3.44
N LEU A 336 0.52 7.02 2.12
CA LEU A 336 1.63 7.49 1.27
C LEU A 336 1.70 9.03 1.20
N ARG A 337 0.56 9.74 1.17
CA ARG A 337 0.53 11.21 1.24
C ARG A 337 1.07 11.71 2.58
N ASN A 338 0.69 11.08 3.69
CA ASN A 338 1.17 11.44 5.01
C ASN A 338 2.67 11.20 5.16
N SER A 339 3.18 10.08 4.64
CA SER A 339 4.62 9.80 4.60
C SER A 339 5.38 10.87 3.78
N ALA A 340 4.86 11.23 2.61
CA ALA A 340 5.46 12.28 1.77
C ALA A 340 5.42 13.67 2.45
N ALA A 341 4.33 13.99 3.16
CA ALA A 341 4.23 15.24 3.91
C ALA A 341 5.20 15.28 5.10
N ALA A 342 5.40 14.15 5.79
CA ALA A 342 6.41 14.03 6.84
C ALA A 342 7.82 14.30 6.29
N GLN A 343 8.19 13.65 5.18
CA GLN A 343 9.47 13.88 4.50
C GLN A 343 9.65 15.32 4.01
N ALA A 344 8.57 15.99 3.55
CA ALA A 344 8.67 17.37 3.12
C ALA A 344 8.95 18.33 4.29
N ARG A 345 8.42 18.06 5.49
CA ARG A 345 8.70 18.85 6.71
C ARG A 345 10.16 18.73 7.17
N GLU A 346 10.80 17.59 6.89
CA GLU A 346 12.22 17.37 7.19
C GLU A 346 13.17 18.23 6.36
N HIS A 347 12.77 18.61 5.15
CA HIS A 347 13.60 19.38 4.22
C HIS A 347 13.29 20.88 4.21
N ALA A 348 12.32 21.33 5.00
CA ALA A 348 11.87 22.73 5.10
C ALA A 348 12.59 23.46 6.24
#